data_AF-A0A5N0UKS5-F1
#
_entry.id   AF-A0A5N0UKS5-F1
#
_cell.length_a   1.000
_cell.length_b   1.000
_cell.length_c   1.000
_cell.angle_alpha   90.00
_cell.angle_beta   90.00
_cell.angle_gamma   90.00
#
_symmetry.space_group_name_H-M   'P 1'
#
loop_
_entity.id
_entity.type
_entity.pdbx_description
1 polymer ?
#
loop_
_entity_poly.entity_id
_entity_poly.type
_entity_poly.pdbx_seq_one_letter_code
_entity_poly.pdbx_strand_id
1 'polypeptide(L)'
;MAAHLQSPPRPHRARRPTTRQPRPQPHGSVHLERVKDEYGDAVTTVVADMGTIEGIRSVVAATQEKHGRVDALYNNAGVGALAKSFLRVHETPYEIFEKTIRLNLWSVFAMSHETIPLMLKTGGSIINVASINAQAAIPGSVSYISAKGGVLSMTRSIAFDYAVDGIRANVLIPGYIDTRMVSDYTNKAPDPTAAAKEFADQHLLGRIGDPQEVAAAALWLASDASTFMTGSALTVDGGYLAK
;
A
#
# COMPACT_ATOMS: atom_id res chain seq x y z
N MET A 1 -69.76 -16.30 8.96
CA MET A 1 -70.01 -17.75 8.93
C MET A 1 -68.88 -18.39 8.14
N ALA A 2 -68.15 -19.29 8.78
CA ALA A 2 -66.85 -19.81 8.36
C ALA A 2 -66.94 -20.85 7.24
N ALA A 3 -65.86 -20.96 6.46
CA ALA A 3 -65.43 -22.22 5.87
C ALA A 3 -63.89 -22.26 5.87
N HIS A 4 -63.34 -22.98 6.86
CA HIS A 4 -61.93 -23.33 6.95
C HIS A 4 -61.59 -24.40 5.91
N LEU A 5 -60.58 -24.15 5.08
CA LEU A 5 -59.89 -25.19 4.31
C LEU A 5 -58.43 -25.22 4.76
N GLN A 6 -58.06 -26.30 5.46
CA GLN A 6 -56.71 -26.59 5.91
C GLN A 6 -55.83 -26.99 4.71
N SER A 7 -54.65 -26.37 4.60
CA SER A 7 -53.62 -26.77 3.64
C SER A 7 -52.78 -27.94 4.18
N PRO A 8 -52.28 -28.86 3.33
CA PRO A 8 -51.55 -30.05 3.77
C PRO A 8 -50.12 -29.72 4.26
N PRO A 9 -49.49 -30.60 5.07
CA PRO A 9 -48.18 -30.35 5.64
C PRO A 9 -47.07 -30.39 4.57
N ARG A 10 -46.14 -29.42 4.65
CA ARG A 10 -44.95 -29.38 3.77
C ARG A 10 -43.97 -30.49 4.15
N PRO A 11 -43.31 -31.15 3.18
CA PRO A 11 -42.31 -32.17 3.48
C PRO A 11 -41.04 -31.54 4.07
N HIS A 12 -40.48 -32.21 5.08
CA HIS A 12 -39.21 -31.86 5.72
C HIS A 12 -38.08 -31.82 4.68
N ARG A 13 -37.49 -30.63 4.45
CA ARG A 13 -36.24 -30.49 3.70
C ARG A 13 -35.08 -31.03 4.55
N ALA A 14 -34.47 -32.13 4.12
CA ALA A 14 -33.20 -32.60 4.64
C ALA A 14 -32.12 -31.51 4.48
N ARG A 15 -31.40 -31.20 5.56
CA ARG A 15 -30.26 -30.28 5.54
C ARG A 15 -29.15 -30.90 4.70
N ARG A 16 -28.77 -30.26 3.59
CA ARG A 16 -27.55 -30.62 2.86
C ARG A 16 -26.33 -30.35 3.75
N PRO A 17 -25.34 -31.25 3.81
CA PRO A 17 -24.10 -30.99 4.51
C PRO A 17 -23.39 -29.84 3.79
N THR A 18 -23.17 -28.74 4.51
CA THR A 18 -22.32 -27.63 4.06
C THR A 18 -20.88 -28.13 4.04
N THR A 19 -20.37 -28.55 2.89
CA THR A 19 -18.93 -28.61 2.66
C THR A 19 -18.43 -27.18 2.72
N ARG A 20 -17.76 -26.85 3.83
CA ARG A 20 -17.07 -25.57 4.01
C ARG A 20 -15.98 -25.55 2.93
N GLN A 21 -16.17 -24.75 1.88
CA GLN A 21 -15.07 -24.52 0.93
C GLN A 21 -13.88 -23.97 1.72
N PRO A 22 -12.65 -24.45 1.46
CA PRO A 22 -11.46 -23.90 2.10
C PRO A 22 -11.41 -22.40 1.81
N ARG A 23 -11.06 -21.60 2.83
CA ARG A 23 -10.80 -20.17 2.61
C ARG A 23 -9.77 -20.05 1.50
N PRO A 24 -9.96 -19.14 0.52
CA PRO A 24 -8.92 -18.88 -0.47
C PRO A 24 -7.64 -18.54 0.29
N GLN A 25 -6.56 -19.26 -0.04
CA GLN A 25 -5.22 -18.94 0.44
C GLN A 25 -4.96 -17.45 0.12
N PRO A 26 -4.51 -16.64 1.09
CA PRO A 26 -4.20 -15.25 0.80
C PRO A 26 -3.15 -15.24 -0.33
N HIS A 27 -3.46 -14.58 -1.44
CA HIS A 27 -2.66 -14.61 -2.68
C HIS A 27 -1.17 -14.21 -2.49
N GLY A 28 -0.79 -13.66 -1.33
CA GLY A 28 0.59 -13.36 -0.95
C GLY A 28 1.43 -14.58 -0.53
N SER A 29 0.85 -15.69 -0.06
CA SER A 29 1.63 -16.81 0.48
C SER A 29 2.52 -17.48 -0.57
N VAL A 30 2.02 -17.64 -1.80
CA VAL A 30 2.78 -18.21 -2.93
C VAL A 30 3.95 -17.31 -3.34
N HIS A 31 3.79 -15.99 -3.22
CA HIS A 31 4.87 -15.06 -3.54
C HIS A 31 5.97 -15.07 -2.47
N LEU A 32 5.59 -15.21 -1.19
CA LEU A 32 6.54 -15.27 -0.09
C LEU A 32 7.41 -16.53 -0.15
N GLU A 33 6.83 -17.70 -0.46
CA GLU A 33 7.62 -18.94 -0.65
C GLU A 33 8.62 -18.79 -1.79
N ARG A 34 8.20 -18.23 -2.94
CA ARG A 34 9.12 -17.99 -4.06
C ARG A 34 10.27 -17.05 -3.69
N VAL A 35 10.00 -16.00 -2.94
CA VAL A 35 11.06 -15.07 -2.45
C VAL A 35 12.00 -15.79 -1.50
N LYS A 36 11.47 -16.63 -0.61
CA LYS A 36 12.29 -17.42 0.31
C LYS A 36 13.14 -18.46 -0.44
N ASP A 37 12.61 -19.10 -1.47
CA ASP A 37 13.35 -20.04 -2.32
C ASP A 37 14.47 -19.34 -3.11
N GLU A 38 14.23 -18.12 -3.56
CA GLU A 38 15.18 -17.34 -4.37
C GLU A 38 16.32 -16.73 -3.52
N TYR A 39 16.01 -16.24 -2.31
CA TYR A 39 16.96 -15.48 -1.48
C TYR A 39 17.40 -16.20 -0.19
N GLY A 40 16.80 -17.36 0.13
CA GLY A 40 17.15 -18.18 1.29
C GLY A 40 17.08 -17.43 2.61
N ASP A 41 18.11 -17.63 3.45
CA ASP A 41 18.21 -17.01 4.78
C ASP A 41 18.43 -15.48 4.74
N ALA A 42 18.69 -14.90 3.57
CA ALA A 42 18.81 -13.44 3.43
C ALA A 42 17.45 -12.73 3.55
N VAL A 43 16.33 -13.46 3.45
CA VAL A 43 14.98 -12.90 3.57
C VAL A 43 14.19 -13.58 4.68
N THR A 44 13.57 -12.76 5.52
CA THR A 44 12.53 -13.18 6.46
C THR A 44 11.17 -12.76 5.94
N THR A 45 10.25 -13.71 5.80
CA THR A 45 8.89 -13.44 5.33
C THR A 45 7.90 -13.50 6.48
N VAL A 46 7.03 -12.49 6.61
CA VAL A 46 5.97 -12.45 7.63
C VAL A 46 4.63 -12.20 6.94
N VAL A 47 3.63 -13.01 7.27
CA VAL A 47 2.25 -12.75 6.86
C VAL A 47 1.59 -11.91 7.95
N ALA A 48 1.26 -10.66 7.63
CA ALA A 48 0.67 -9.72 8.55
C ALA A 48 -0.38 -8.83 7.88
N ASP A 49 -1.37 -8.38 8.66
CA ASP A 49 -2.30 -7.32 8.24
C ASP A 49 -1.74 -5.96 8.69
N MET A 50 -1.27 -5.17 7.73
CA MET A 50 -0.70 -3.84 8.01
C MET A 50 -1.75 -2.81 8.43
N GLY A 51 -3.05 -3.15 8.37
CA GLY A 51 -4.14 -2.35 8.92
C GLY A 51 -4.32 -2.53 10.44
N THR A 52 -3.56 -3.41 11.09
CA THR A 52 -3.64 -3.67 12.53
C THR A 52 -2.29 -3.46 13.21
N ILE A 53 -2.32 -3.10 14.50
CA ILE A 53 -1.09 -2.88 15.26
C ILE A 53 -0.40 -4.20 15.57
N GLU A 54 -1.17 -5.28 15.71
CA GLU A 54 -0.67 -6.64 15.92
C GLU A 54 0.12 -7.12 14.69
N GLY A 55 -0.37 -6.83 13.48
CA GLY A 55 0.34 -7.14 12.25
C GLY A 55 1.64 -6.35 12.10
N ILE A 56 1.62 -5.07 12.42
CA ILE A 56 2.84 -4.23 12.41
C ILE A 56 3.87 -4.75 13.42
N ARG A 57 3.45 -5.01 14.66
CA ARG A 57 4.34 -5.52 15.70
C ARG A 57 4.91 -6.88 15.38
N SER A 58 4.15 -7.77 14.72
CA SER A 58 4.68 -9.07 14.33
C SER A 58 5.83 -8.96 13.31
N VAL A 59 5.73 -8.02 12.36
CA VAL A 59 6.79 -7.74 11.39
C VAL A 59 8.03 -7.18 12.08
N VAL A 60 7.86 -6.19 12.96
CA VAL A 60 8.97 -5.58 13.71
C VAL A 60 9.64 -6.58 14.64
N ALA A 61 8.86 -7.37 15.38
CA ALA A 61 9.38 -8.40 16.28
C ALA A 61 10.19 -9.47 15.53
N ALA A 62 9.67 -9.98 14.41
CA ALA A 62 10.40 -10.94 13.58
C ALA A 62 11.70 -10.36 13.01
N THR A 63 11.68 -9.08 12.60
CA THR A 63 12.87 -8.37 12.12
C THR A 63 13.92 -8.24 13.23
N GLN A 64 13.48 -7.84 14.43
CA GLN A 64 14.35 -7.72 15.59
C GLN A 64 14.95 -9.07 16.00
N GLU A 65 14.15 -10.14 16.03
CA GLU A 65 14.59 -11.48 16.42
C GLU A 65 15.64 -12.04 15.43
N LYS A 66 15.41 -11.89 14.13
CA LYS A 66 16.29 -12.48 13.11
C LYS A 66 17.51 -11.61 12.78
N HIS A 67 17.36 -10.28 12.75
CA HIS A 67 18.38 -9.37 12.21
C HIS A 67 18.93 -8.39 13.26
N GLY A 68 18.25 -8.16 14.38
CA GLY A 68 18.73 -7.35 15.50
C GLY A 68 18.78 -5.83 15.28
N ARG A 69 18.72 -5.36 14.02
CA ARG A 69 18.73 -3.94 13.63
C ARG A 69 17.87 -3.69 12.39
N VAL A 70 17.58 -2.43 12.13
CA VAL A 70 16.93 -1.97 10.89
C VAL A 70 17.72 -0.80 10.32
N ASP A 71 18.21 -0.95 9.09
CA ASP A 71 19.00 0.07 8.38
C ASP A 71 18.16 0.91 7.44
N ALA A 72 17.15 0.28 6.84
CA ALA A 72 16.21 0.92 5.96
C ALA A 72 14.80 0.40 6.20
N LEU A 73 13.83 1.30 6.19
CA LEU A 73 12.40 1.00 6.24
C LEU A 73 11.74 1.49 4.96
N TYR A 74 11.13 0.58 4.20
CA TYR A 74 10.37 0.91 3.00
C TYR A 74 8.86 0.75 3.25
N ASN A 75 8.19 1.85 3.60
CA ASN A 75 6.75 1.87 3.84
C ASN A 75 5.98 1.91 2.51
N ASN A 76 5.82 0.73 1.90
CA ASN A 76 5.18 0.54 0.60
C ASN A 76 3.75 -0.02 0.67
N ALA A 77 3.41 -0.71 1.76
CA ALA A 77 2.09 -1.31 1.91
C ALA A 77 0.99 -0.25 1.74
N GLY A 78 0.06 -0.54 0.83
CA GLY A 78 -1.01 0.38 0.51
C GLY A 78 -1.97 -0.21 -0.51
N VAL A 79 -3.12 0.43 -0.63
CA VAL A 79 -4.19 0.06 -1.55
C VAL A 79 -4.55 1.25 -2.42
N GLY A 80 -4.98 0.99 -3.65
CA GLY A 80 -5.53 2.03 -4.52
C GLY A 80 -6.86 2.56 -3.98
N ALA A 81 -7.61 3.26 -4.83
CA ALA A 81 -8.98 3.64 -4.49
C ALA A 81 -9.81 2.38 -4.16
N LEU A 82 -10.26 2.27 -2.91
CA LEU A 82 -11.04 1.13 -2.42
C LEU A 82 -12.52 1.17 -2.84
N ALA A 83 -12.99 2.35 -3.26
CA ALA A 83 -14.34 2.50 -3.76
C ALA A 83 -14.49 1.77 -5.10
N LYS A 84 -15.65 1.13 -5.31
CA LYS A 84 -15.98 0.47 -6.60
C LYS A 84 -16.04 1.47 -7.76
N SER A 85 -16.26 2.75 -7.45
CA SER A 85 -16.31 3.87 -8.38
C SER A 85 -15.64 5.08 -7.72
N PHE A 86 -15.17 6.03 -8.51
CA PHE A 86 -14.72 7.33 -8.01
C PHE A 86 -15.94 8.11 -7.47
N LEU A 87 -15.89 8.53 -6.21
CA LEU A 87 -17.01 9.18 -5.51
C LEU A 87 -16.62 10.59 -5.10
N ARG A 88 -17.55 11.56 -5.26
CA ARG A 88 -17.33 12.90 -4.71
C ARG A 88 -17.27 12.84 -3.18
N VAL A 89 -16.76 13.90 -2.56
CA VAL A 89 -16.54 13.94 -1.11
C VAL A 89 -17.80 13.59 -0.32
N HIS A 90 -18.94 14.21 -0.63
CA HIS A 90 -20.22 13.97 0.05
C HIS A 90 -20.87 12.61 -0.26
N GLU A 91 -20.38 11.89 -1.26
CA GLU A 91 -20.86 10.57 -1.66
C GLU A 91 -19.98 9.45 -1.10
N THR A 92 -18.79 9.80 -0.59
CA THR A 92 -17.80 8.83 -0.12
C THR A 92 -18.25 8.29 1.25
N PRO A 93 -18.48 6.98 1.39
CA PRO A 93 -18.82 6.39 2.68
C PRO A 93 -17.68 6.58 3.68
N TYR A 94 -18.03 6.87 4.94
CA TYR A 94 -17.05 7.07 6.01
C TYR A 94 -16.11 5.87 6.15
N GLU A 95 -16.62 4.65 6.04
CA GLU A 95 -15.85 3.41 6.20
C GLU A 95 -14.80 3.24 5.09
N ILE A 96 -15.10 3.69 3.87
CA ILE A 96 -14.14 3.67 2.76
C ILE A 96 -13.04 4.69 3.01
N PHE A 97 -13.40 5.88 3.49
CA PHE A 97 -12.43 6.91 3.84
C PHE A 97 -11.50 6.40 4.95
N GLU A 98 -12.07 5.95 6.07
CA GLU A 98 -11.34 5.44 7.23
C GLU A 98 -10.43 4.27 6.87
N LYS A 99 -10.92 3.28 6.10
CA LYS A 99 -10.11 2.13 5.69
C LYS A 99 -8.93 2.54 4.79
N THR A 100 -9.14 3.52 3.91
CA THR A 100 -8.06 4.02 3.05
C THR A 100 -7.01 4.74 3.90
N ILE A 101 -7.43 5.61 4.82
CA ILE A 101 -6.52 6.29 5.76
C ILE A 101 -5.77 5.28 6.63
N ARG A 102 -6.47 4.25 7.12
CA ARG A 102 -5.88 3.18 7.94
C ARG A 102 -4.73 2.48 7.23
N LEU A 103 -4.94 2.07 5.97
CA LEU A 103 -3.97 1.29 5.22
C LEU A 103 -2.87 2.13 4.55
N ASN A 104 -3.16 3.37 4.14
CA ASN A 104 -2.22 4.17 3.34
C ASN A 104 -1.49 5.26 4.13
N LEU A 105 -1.96 5.60 5.33
CA LEU A 105 -1.36 6.65 6.16
C LEU A 105 -1.06 6.15 7.58
N TRP A 106 -2.06 5.62 8.29
CA TRP A 106 -1.87 5.15 9.66
C TRP A 106 -0.88 3.99 9.75
N SER A 107 -0.90 3.06 8.80
CA SER A 107 0.07 1.95 8.74
C SER A 107 1.52 2.45 8.61
N VAL A 108 1.75 3.50 7.82
CA VAL A 108 3.05 4.14 7.62
C VAL A 108 3.51 4.80 8.92
N PHE A 109 2.60 5.50 9.61
CA PHE A 109 2.85 6.05 10.94
C PHE A 109 3.24 4.93 11.92
N ALA A 110 2.40 3.91 12.05
CA ALA A 110 2.58 2.87 13.06
C ALA A 110 3.81 2.00 12.79
N MET A 111 4.12 1.69 11.53
CA MET A 111 5.36 0.99 11.18
C MET A 111 6.60 1.83 11.50
N SER A 112 6.58 3.14 11.18
CA SER A 112 7.67 4.05 11.55
C SER A 112 7.82 4.15 13.07
N HIS A 113 6.72 4.31 13.80
CA HIS A 113 6.68 4.37 15.26
C HIS A 113 7.32 3.15 15.92
N GLU A 114 6.98 1.95 15.47
CA GLU A 114 7.51 0.71 16.05
C GLU A 114 8.96 0.41 15.59
N THR A 115 9.38 0.93 14.43
CA THR A 115 10.72 0.66 13.87
C THR A 115 11.78 1.65 14.33
N ILE A 116 11.45 2.94 14.46
CA ILE A 116 12.40 4.00 14.84
C ILE A 116 13.20 3.68 16.12
N PRO A 117 12.60 3.11 17.20
CA PRO A 117 13.35 2.72 18.38
C PRO A 117 14.52 1.76 18.10
N LEU A 118 14.40 0.91 17.07
CA LEU A 118 15.47 0.01 16.63
C LEU A 118 16.56 0.72 15.81
N MET A 119 16.27 1.90 15.29
CA MET A 119 17.16 2.73 14.46
C MET A 119 17.92 3.79 15.27
N LEU A 120 17.41 4.21 16.44
CA LEU A 120 17.96 5.33 17.23
C LEU A 120 19.46 5.21 17.56
N LYS A 121 20.01 3.99 17.64
CA LYS A 121 21.43 3.76 17.94
C LYS A 121 22.33 3.77 16.72
N THR A 122 21.79 3.52 15.54
CA THR A 122 22.56 3.26 14.31
C THR A 122 22.26 4.26 13.20
N GLY A 123 21.23 5.08 13.35
CA GLY A 123 20.65 5.85 12.26
C GLY A 123 19.98 4.93 11.23
N GLY A 124 19.69 5.49 10.06
CA GLY A 124 19.18 4.73 8.91
C GLY A 124 18.35 5.58 7.94
N SER A 125 17.59 4.90 7.07
CA SER A 125 16.79 5.54 6.02
C SER A 125 15.35 5.04 6.01
N ILE A 126 14.39 5.94 6.20
CA ILE A 126 12.96 5.68 6.04
C ILE A 126 12.53 6.21 4.68
N ILE A 127 11.96 5.33 3.86
CA ILE A 127 11.39 5.63 2.56
C ILE A 127 9.88 5.40 2.64
N ASN A 128 9.12 6.49 2.61
CA ASN A 128 7.66 6.44 2.60
C ASN A 128 7.14 6.56 1.17
N VAL A 129 6.29 5.62 0.74
CA VAL A 129 5.74 5.65 -0.61
C VAL A 129 4.45 6.46 -0.65
N ALA A 130 4.49 7.59 -1.34
CA ALA A 130 3.30 8.39 -1.63
C ALA A 130 2.72 8.01 -3.00
N SER A 131 2.41 8.99 -3.82
CA SER A 131 1.89 8.88 -5.18
C SER A 131 1.92 10.26 -5.81
N ILE A 132 1.98 10.36 -7.15
CA ILE A 132 1.65 11.60 -7.87
C ILE A 132 0.34 12.23 -7.36
N ASN A 133 -0.61 11.41 -6.89
CA ASN A 133 -1.88 11.88 -6.33
C ASN A 133 -1.76 12.56 -4.95
N ALA A 134 -0.57 12.62 -4.36
CA ALA A 134 -0.30 13.50 -3.23
C ALA A 134 -0.11 14.97 -3.64
N GLN A 135 0.19 15.22 -4.92
CA GLN A 135 0.53 16.52 -5.47
C GLN A 135 -0.43 16.97 -6.59
N ALA A 136 -1.05 16.02 -7.29
CA ALA A 136 -2.11 16.25 -8.27
C ALA A 136 -3.41 15.57 -7.83
N ALA A 137 -4.55 16.21 -8.02
CA ALA A 137 -5.84 15.59 -7.69
C ALA A 137 -6.45 14.92 -8.92
N ILE A 138 -6.99 13.71 -8.73
CA ILE A 138 -7.86 13.06 -9.70
C ILE A 138 -9.30 12.99 -9.15
N PRO A 139 -10.32 13.05 -10.03
CA PRO A 139 -11.72 13.01 -9.61
C PRO A 139 -12.04 11.82 -8.69
N GLY A 140 -12.85 12.10 -7.67
CA GLY A 140 -13.45 11.12 -6.77
C GLY A 140 -12.49 10.22 -5.99
N SER A 141 -11.27 10.72 -5.70
CA SER A 141 -10.22 9.98 -4.98
C SER A 141 -9.85 10.62 -3.64
N VAL A 142 -10.81 11.27 -2.96
CA VAL A 142 -10.54 12.07 -1.74
C VAL A 142 -9.81 11.29 -0.66
N SER A 143 -10.19 10.03 -0.39
CA SER A 143 -9.55 9.24 0.66
C SER A 143 -8.09 8.89 0.35
N TYR A 144 -7.81 8.55 -0.91
CA TYR A 144 -6.47 8.20 -1.37
C TYR A 144 -5.56 9.43 -1.42
N ILE A 145 -6.03 10.54 -2.00
CA ILE A 145 -5.30 11.81 -2.07
C ILE A 145 -4.99 12.32 -0.66
N SER A 146 -5.97 12.32 0.24
CA SER A 146 -5.76 12.73 1.65
C SER A 146 -4.73 11.85 2.35
N ALA A 147 -4.79 10.53 2.18
CA ALA A 147 -3.80 9.63 2.76
C ALA A 147 -2.39 9.90 2.23
N LYS A 148 -2.23 10.00 0.90
CA LYS A 148 -0.92 10.20 0.26
C LYS A 148 -0.35 11.59 0.52
N GLY A 149 -1.18 12.64 0.56
CA GLY A 149 -0.76 13.97 1.02
C GLY A 149 -0.33 13.97 2.50
N GLY A 150 -1.03 13.22 3.36
CA GLY A 150 -0.64 13.01 4.76
C GLY A 150 0.74 12.37 4.92
N VAL A 151 1.11 11.44 4.03
CA VAL A 151 2.44 10.81 4.01
C VAL A 151 3.54 11.86 3.77
N LEU A 152 3.33 12.84 2.89
CA LEU A 152 4.30 13.92 2.66
C LEU A 152 4.54 14.73 3.93
N SER A 153 3.47 15.19 4.57
CA SER A 153 3.55 16.00 5.79
C SER A 153 4.18 15.22 6.94
N MET A 154 3.76 13.96 7.15
CA MET A 154 4.30 13.11 8.21
C MET A 154 5.80 12.83 8.02
N THR A 155 6.24 12.61 6.78
CA THR A 155 7.66 12.35 6.49
C THR A 155 8.54 13.54 6.87
N ARG A 156 8.05 14.78 6.67
CA ARG A 156 8.77 15.98 7.12
C ARG A 156 8.88 16.05 8.64
N SER A 157 7.83 15.65 9.37
CA SER A 157 7.88 15.57 10.83
C SER A 157 8.93 14.56 11.29
N ILE A 158 8.90 13.33 10.76
CA ILE A 158 9.88 12.28 11.09
C ILE A 158 11.30 12.77 10.77
N ALA A 159 11.51 13.37 9.60
CA ALA A 159 12.81 13.91 9.21
C ALA A 159 13.30 15.00 10.17
N PHE A 160 12.42 15.91 10.58
CA PHE A 160 12.77 17.00 11.50
C PHE A 160 13.15 16.46 12.88
N ASP A 161 12.35 15.54 13.42
CA ASP A 161 12.52 15.03 14.78
C ASP A 161 13.76 14.13 14.92
N TYR A 162 14.05 13.29 13.91
CA TYR A 162 15.05 12.22 14.02
C TYR A 162 16.32 12.42 13.18
N ALA A 163 16.47 13.54 12.47
CA ALA A 163 17.72 13.84 11.74
C ALA A 163 18.93 13.93 12.69
N VAL A 164 18.73 14.42 13.92
CA VAL A 164 19.78 14.50 14.95
C VAL A 164 20.26 13.11 15.40
N ASP A 165 19.44 12.08 15.24
CA ASP A 165 19.76 10.68 15.53
C ASP A 165 20.33 9.95 14.30
N GLY A 166 20.65 10.68 13.22
CA GLY A 166 21.15 10.09 11.98
C GLY A 166 20.11 9.30 11.17
N ILE A 167 18.81 9.51 11.46
CA ILE A 167 17.71 8.89 10.70
C ILE A 167 17.24 9.87 9.64
N ARG A 168 17.33 9.46 8.37
CA ARG A 168 16.77 10.21 7.24
C ARG A 168 15.39 9.68 6.92
N ALA A 169 14.46 10.57 6.59
CA ALA A 169 13.13 10.17 6.14
C ALA A 169 12.75 10.92 4.85
N ASN A 170 12.47 10.18 3.78
CA ASN A 170 12.14 10.76 2.47
C ASN A 170 10.92 10.09 1.86
N VAL A 171 10.30 10.79 0.92
CA VAL A 171 9.12 10.31 0.19
C VAL A 171 9.55 9.86 -1.20
N LEU A 172 9.12 8.67 -1.61
CA LEU A 172 9.15 8.25 -3.01
C LEU A 172 7.76 8.50 -3.62
N ILE A 173 7.70 9.19 -4.76
CA ILE A 173 6.47 9.57 -5.46
C ILE A 173 6.45 8.92 -6.85
N PRO A 174 5.86 7.72 -6.99
CA PRO A 174 5.69 7.09 -8.29
C PRO A 174 4.53 7.68 -9.09
N GLY A 175 4.67 7.69 -10.42
CA GLY A 175 3.58 7.87 -11.39
C GLY A 175 2.70 6.62 -11.53
N TYR A 176 2.16 6.38 -12.73
CA TYR A 176 1.56 5.08 -13.03
C TYR A 176 2.66 4.09 -13.37
N ILE A 177 2.72 2.99 -12.60
CA ILE A 177 3.75 1.96 -12.70
C ILE A 177 3.07 0.63 -12.99
N ASP A 178 3.67 -0.20 -13.85
CA ASP A 178 3.15 -1.51 -14.24
C ASP A 178 3.18 -2.50 -13.06
N THR A 179 2.16 -2.36 -12.21
CA THR A 179 1.96 -3.13 -10.99
C THR A 179 0.55 -3.71 -11.04
N ARG A 180 0.29 -4.71 -10.19
CA ARG A 180 -1.06 -5.27 -10.05
C ARG A 180 -2.13 -4.21 -9.81
N MET A 181 -1.81 -3.16 -9.07
CA MET A 181 -2.75 -2.06 -8.80
C MET A 181 -3.20 -1.36 -10.08
N VAL A 182 -2.27 -1.08 -11.00
CA VAL A 182 -2.55 -0.42 -12.27
C VAL A 182 -3.18 -1.41 -13.26
N SER A 183 -2.62 -2.61 -13.39
CA SER A 183 -3.13 -3.63 -14.30
C SER A 183 -4.55 -4.08 -13.94
N ASP A 184 -4.88 -4.21 -12.65
CA ASP A 184 -6.23 -4.57 -12.22
C ASP A 184 -7.26 -3.48 -12.55
N TYR A 185 -6.83 -2.22 -12.62
CA TYR A 185 -7.68 -1.12 -13.06
C TYR A 185 -7.91 -1.16 -14.57
N THR A 186 -6.82 -1.23 -15.36
CA THR A 186 -6.92 -1.23 -16.83
C THR A 186 -7.65 -2.48 -17.33
N ASN A 187 -7.42 -3.65 -16.75
CA ASN A 187 -8.06 -4.91 -17.17
C ASN A 187 -9.56 -4.99 -16.84
N LYS A 188 -10.07 -4.14 -15.94
CA LYS A 188 -11.51 -4.04 -15.64
C LYS A 188 -12.22 -3.04 -16.55
N ALA A 189 -11.48 -2.23 -17.31
CA ALA A 189 -12.07 -1.29 -18.24
C ALA A 189 -12.72 -2.04 -19.43
N PRO A 190 -13.74 -1.45 -20.08
CA PRO A 190 -14.35 -2.02 -21.28
C PRO A 190 -13.35 -2.26 -22.41
N ASP A 191 -12.36 -1.38 -22.54
CA ASP A 191 -11.21 -1.52 -23.44
C ASP A 191 -9.91 -1.37 -22.64
N PRO A 192 -9.26 -2.48 -22.25
CA PRO A 192 -8.01 -2.45 -21.49
C PRO A 192 -6.84 -1.78 -22.22
N THR A 193 -6.81 -1.87 -23.55
CA THR A 193 -5.73 -1.27 -24.35
C THR A 193 -5.86 0.24 -24.36
N ALA A 194 -7.08 0.74 -24.58
CA ALA A 194 -7.35 2.17 -24.50
C ALA A 194 -7.10 2.72 -23.09
N ALA A 195 -7.51 2.02 -22.04
CA ALA A 195 -7.26 2.43 -20.66
C ALA A 195 -5.76 2.49 -20.31
N ALA A 196 -4.97 1.51 -20.74
CA ALA A 196 -3.52 1.54 -20.56
C ALA A 196 -2.87 2.70 -21.34
N LYS A 197 -3.36 2.97 -22.57
CA LYS A 197 -2.90 4.09 -23.38
C LYS A 197 -3.23 5.44 -22.71
N GLU A 198 -4.42 5.59 -22.13
CA GLU A 198 -4.81 6.80 -21.40
C GLU A 198 -3.83 7.10 -20.26
N PHE A 199 -3.45 6.09 -19.48
CA PHE A 199 -2.45 6.26 -18.43
C PHE A 199 -1.07 6.61 -19.00
N ALA A 200 -0.64 5.94 -20.07
CA ALA A 200 0.64 6.25 -20.73
C ALA A 200 0.69 7.71 -21.23
N ASP A 201 -0.37 8.18 -21.88
CA ASP A 201 -0.47 9.53 -22.46
C ASP A 201 -0.44 10.65 -21.40
N GLN A 202 -0.79 10.34 -20.15
CA GLN A 202 -0.66 11.29 -19.05
C GLN A 202 0.81 11.57 -18.67
N HIS A 203 1.77 10.71 -19.04
CA HIS A 203 3.20 10.93 -18.79
C HIS A 203 3.83 11.70 -19.97
N LEU A 204 4.86 12.51 -19.74
CA LEU A 204 5.62 13.14 -20.83
C LEU A 204 6.44 12.12 -21.62
N LEU A 205 6.88 11.04 -20.97
CA LEU A 205 7.59 9.94 -21.63
C LEU A 205 6.66 9.00 -22.43
N GLY A 206 5.34 9.23 -22.41
CA GLY A 206 4.37 8.50 -23.23
C GLY A 206 4.25 7.01 -22.90
N ARG A 207 4.61 6.58 -21.68
CA ARG A 207 4.54 5.19 -21.23
C ARG A 207 4.26 5.09 -19.74
N ILE A 208 3.73 3.94 -19.33
CA ILE A 208 3.67 3.50 -17.94
C ILE A 208 5.11 3.16 -17.48
N GLY A 209 5.44 3.49 -16.24
CA GLY A 209 6.75 3.21 -15.65
C GLY A 209 6.96 1.73 -15.34
N ASP A 210 8.20 1.27 -15.42
CA ASP A 210 8.60 -0.09 -15.03
C ASP A 210 8.87 -0.12 -13.51
N PRO A 211 8.42 -1.16 -12.77
CA PRO A 211 8.71 -1.30 -11.35
C PRO A 211 10.20 -1.21 -10.98
N GLN A 212 11.12 -1.62 -11.86
CA GLN A 212 12.56 -1.52 -11.66
C GLN A 212 13.05 -0.07 -11.57
N GLU A 213 12.39 0.87 -12.25
CA GLU A 213 12.72 2.30 -12.18
C GLU A 213 12.42 2.87 -10.77
N VAL A 214 11.31 2.43 -10.17
CA VAL A 214 10.94 2.79 -8.80
C VAL A 214 11.83 2.07 -7.78
N ALA A 215 12.17 0.80 -8.02
CA ALA A 215 13.06 0.03 -7.16
C ALA A 215 14.48 0.64 -7.11
N ALA A 216 15.01 1.09 -8.25
CA ALA A 216 16.30 1.79 -8.31
C ALA A 216 16.29 3.09 -7.49
N ALA A 217 15.21 3.87 -7.56
CA ALA A 217 15.05 5.07 -6.75
C ALA A 217 14.94 4.76 -5.25
N ALA A 218 14.17 3.73 -4.88
CA ALA A 218 14.08 3.26 -3.49
C ALA A 218 15.45 2.81 -2.96
N LEU A 219 16.23 2.08 -3.76
CA LEU A 219 17.57 1.65 -3.41
C LEU A 219 18.53 2.84 -3.20
N TRP A 220 18.47 3.85 -4.09
CA TRP A 220 19.26 5.07 -3.93
C TRP A 220 18.94 5.78 -2.60
N LEU A 221 17.65 5.91 -2.26
CA LEU A 221 17.19 6.49 -0.99
C LEU A 221 17.64 5.67 0.23
N ALA A 222 17.66 4.36 0.12
CA ALA A 222 18.12 3.46 1.18
C ALA A 222 19.65 3.49 1.38
N SER A 223 20.41 3.90 0.36
CA SER A 223 21.88 3.88 0.36
C SER A 223 22.54 5.18 0.83
N ASP A 224 23.86 5.14 1.00
CA ASP A 224 24.70 6.30 1.33
C ASP A 224 24.73 7.37 0.24
N ALA A 225 24.28 7.04 -0.98
CA ALA A 225 24.21 7.99 -2.10
C ALA A 225 23.21 9.14 -1.87
N SER A 226 22.36 9.04 -0.84
CA SER A 226 21.38 10.07 -0.46
C SER A 226 21.61 10.63 0.95
N THR A 227 22.83 10.53 1.49
CA THR A 227 23.19 10.95 2.88
C THR A 227 22.84 12.39 3.22
N PHE A 228 22.78 13.29 2.25
CA PHE A 228 22.39 14.69 2.47
C PHE A 228 20.91 14.98 2.18
N MET A 229 20.09 13.95 1.96
CA MET A 229 18.67 14.10 1.68
C MET A 229 17.81 13.58 2.83
N THR A 230 17.00 14.47 3.41
CA THR A 230 15.97 14.14 4.40
C THR A 230 14.80 15.13 4.26
N GLY A 231 13.60 14.73 4.66
CA GLY A 231 12.36 15.51 4.54
C GLY A 231 11.92 15.81 3.11
N SER A 232 12.56 15.19 2.12
CA SER A 232 12.41 15.52 0.70
C SER A 232 11.55 14.50 -0.03
N ALA A 233 10.99 14.91 -1.17
CA ALA A 233 10.24 14.05 -2.06
C ALA A 233 11.04 13.78 -3.35
N LEU A 234 11.22 12.51 -3.68
CA LEU A 234 11.81 12.04 -4.93
C LEU A 234 10.71 11.52 -5.85
N THR A 235 10.49 12.20 -6.96
CA THR A 235 9.44 11.86 -7.93
C THR A 235 9.99 11.01 -9.08
N VAL A 236 9.31 9.90 -9.37
CA VAL A 236 9.61 8.97 -10.48
C VAL A 236 8.30 8.73 -11.23
N ASP A 237 7.95 9.68 -12.10
CA ASP A 237 6.60 9.78 -12.66
C ASP A 237 6.56 10.03 -14.18
N GLY A 238 7.66 9.82 -14.89
CA GLY A 238 7.73 10.05 -16.33
C GLY A 238 7.31 11.47 -16.76
N GLY A 239 7.42 12.46 -15.87
CA GLY A 239 7.03 13.85 -16.12
C GLY A 239 5.53 14.13 -15.97
N TYR A 240 4.78 13.26 -15.29
CA TYR A 240 3.36 13.47 -15.02
C TYR A 240 3.08 14.83 -14.35
N LEU A 241 3.83 15.17 -13.30
CA LEU A 241 3.65 16.39 -12.52
C LEU A 241 4.29 17.64 -13.13
N ALA A 242 5.01 17.49 -14.24
CA ALA A 242 5.65 18.62 -14.92
C ALA A 242 4.72 19.30 -15.94
N LYS A 243 3.51 18.77 -16.15
CA LYS A 243 2.50 19.28 -17.08
C LYS A 243 1.57 20.30 -16.42
#